data_AF-A0A3A8IZ10-F1
#
_entry.id   AF-A0A3A8IZ10-F1
#
_cell.length_a   1.000
_cell.length_b   1.000
_cell.length_c   1.000
_cell.angle_alpha   90.00
_cell.angle_beta   90.00
_cell.angle_gamma   90.00
#
_symmetry.space_group_name_H-M   'P 1'
#
loop_
_entity.id
_entity.type
_entity.pdbx_description
1 polymer ?
#
loop_
_entity_poly.entity_id
_entity_poly.type
_entity_poly.pdbx_seq_one_letter_code
_entity_poly.pdbx_strand_id
1 'polypeptide(L)'
;MYEKGGGFSVTLGVPVYAVEGKNLAPEYFVFVPPKGHGVFVNVDRLPDFFRLFSPTTRIEGLPVDEPRVLAFALMHESGHLFHQDAGSFDSTHPLALQDMVAVELTLEDVKAGRTAHLNPELRADLFALGYINEALSDGSDTDRWMEAKSIQGTFSTTTFNITGLRVVEGFGEQGLARRARFRDGSYSHPNFELRMHVLNYLSNPGTQAEELLSTFLKERSAPPSGE
;
A
#
# COMPACT_ATOMS: atom_id res chain seq x y z
N MET A 1 0.54 42.22 20.17
CA MET A 1 0.15 41.83 18.81
C MET A 1 1.35 41.08 18.25
N TYR A 2 1.34 39.75 18.36
CA TYR A 2 2.43 38.89 17.90
C TYR A 2 2.06 38.38 16.52
N GLU A 3 2.80 38.82 15.49
CA GLU A 3 2.68 38.27 14.15
C GLU A 3 3.24 36.83 14.16
N LYS A 4 2.41 35.89 13.74
CA LYS A 4 2.78 34.50 13.46
C LYS A 4 3.83 34.51 12.34
N GLY A 5 5.07 34.19 12.69
CA GLY A 5 6.12 33.88 11.73
C GLY A 5 5.69 32.72 10.84
N GLY A 6 5.81 32.93 9.52
CA GLY A 6 5.43 32.00 8.47
C GLY A 6 6.04 30.62 8.66
N GLY A 7 5.17 29.61 8.59
CA GLY A 7 5.61 28.23 8.45
C GLY A 7 6.37 28.09 7.14
N PHE A 8 7.62 27.64 7.21
CA PHE A 8 8.35 27.18 6.04
C PHE A 8 7.63 25.93 5.51
N SER A 9 6.93 26.06 4.38
CA SER A 9 6.59 24.89 3.56
C SER A 9 7.84 24.54 2.76
N VAL A 10 8.65 23.62 3.27
CA VAL A 10 9.68 23.00 2.45
C VAL A 10 8.95 21.99 1.57
N THR A 11 8.60 22.39 0.34
CA THR A 11 8.26 21.42 -0.71
C THR A 11 9.57 20.75 -1.12
N LEU A 12 9.99 19.71 -0.38
CA LEU A 12 11.03 18.80 -0.86
C LEU A 12 10.46 18.13 -2.12
N GLY A 13 10.80 18.68 -3.28
CA GLY A 13 10.45 18.04 -4.55
C GLY A 13 11.15 16.69 -4.60
N VAL A 14 10.39 15.61 -4.42
CA VAL A 14 10.88 14.25 -4.58
C VAL A 14 11.04 13.99 -6.08
N PRO A 15 12.26 13.79 -6.61
CA PRO A 15 12.44 13.46 -8.01
C PRO A 15 11.91 12.06 -8.30
N VAL A 16 11.17 11.93 -9.42
CA VAL A 16 10.67 10.65 -9.94
C VAL A 16 11.37 10.37 -11.26
N TYR A 17 12.04 9.22 -11.35
CA TYR A 17 12.81 8.79 -12.51
C TYR A 17 12.12 7.61 -13.19
N ALA A 18 11.73 7.78 -14.45
CA ALA A 18 11.33 6.66 -15.30
C ALA A 18 12.59 5.96 -15.83
N VAL A 19 12.70 4.65 -15.64
CA VAL A 19 13.86 3.85 -16.05
C VAL A 19 13.44 2.61 -16.82
N GLU A 20 14.19 2.26 -17.87
CA GLU A 20 14.09 0.97 -18.56
C GLU A 20 14.89 -0.07 -17.76
N GLY A 21 14.17 -1.00 -17.13
CA GLY A 21 14.73 -1.90 -16.13
C GLY A 21 15.06 -3.29 -16.64
N LYS A 22 15.56 -3.45 -17.87
CA LYS A 22 15.88 -4.77 -18.46
C LYS A 22 16.85 -5.61 -17.62
N ASN A 23 17.71 -4.94 -16.84
CA ASN A 23 18.67 -5.56 -15.93
C ASN A 23 18.29 -5.44 -14.44
N LEU A 24 17.13 -4.85 -14.14
CA LEU A 24 16.60 -4.81 -12.78
C LEU A 24 15.95 -6.15 -12.45
N ALA A 25 15.97 -6.52 -11.17
CA ALA A 25 15.21 -7.67 -10.69
C ALA A 25 13.72 -7.50 -11.05
N PRO A 26 13.01 -8.59 -11.41
CA PRO A 26 11.61 -8.53 -11.85
C PRO A 26 10.64 -7.84 -10.87
N GLU A 27 11.01 -7.81 -9.59
CA GLU A 27 10.20 -7.28 -8.49
C GLU A 27 10.33 -5.76 -8.35
N TYR A 28 11.30 -5.11 -9.01
CA TYR A 28 11.46 -3.66 -8.97
C TYR A 28 10.49 -2.96 -9.94
N PHE A 29 9.31 -2.61 -9.42
CA PHE A 29 8.28 -1.85 -10.14
C PHE A 29 8.39 -0.35 -9.89
N VAL A 30 8.13 0.06 -8.65
CA VAL A 30 8.28 1.40 -8.11
C VAL A 30 9.05 1.23 -6.81
N PHE A 31 10.16 1.96 -6.65
CA PHE A 31 11.06 1.74 -5.51
C PHE A 31 11.94 2.96 -5.22
N VAL A 32 12.44 3.02 -3.99
CA VAL A 32 13.50 3.93 -3.56
C VAL A 32 14.78 3.12 -3.36
N PRO A 33 15.87 3.39 -4.12
CA PRO A 33 17.12 2.67 -3.95
C PRO A 33 17.73 2.96 -2.57
N PRO A 34 18.53 2.04 -2.00
CA PRO A 34 19.20 2.26 -0.72
C PRO A 34 19.99 3.57 -0.72
N LYS A 35 19.76 4.42 0.27
CA LYS A 35 20.38 5.76 0.41
C LYS A 35 20.06 6.73 -0.74
N GLY A 36 19.02 6.44 -1.53
CA GLY A 36 18.54 7.31 -2.60
C GLY A 36 17.73 8.50 -2.08
N HIS A 37 17.59 9.52 -2.92
CA HIS A 37 16.77 10.71 -2.66
C HIS A 37 15.61 10.85 -3.65
N GLY A 38 15.26 9.78 -4.38
CA GLY A 38 14.26 9.81 -5.43
C GLY A 38 13.59 8.47 -5.64
N VAL A 39 12.45 8.53 -6.32
CA VAL A 39 11.63 7.37 -6.66
C VAL A 39 11.95 6.92 -8.07
N PHE A 40 12.12 5.62 -8.27
CA PHE A 40 12.40 5.02 -9.57
C PHE A 40 11.19 4.20 -10.00
N VAL A 41 10.73 4.43 -11.23
CA VAL A 41 9.62 3.72 -11.86
C VAL A 41 10.18 2.91 -13.03
N ASN A 42 10.15 1.59 -12.91
CA ASN A 42 10.55 0.67 -13.96
C ASN A 42 9.43 0.56 -15.01
N VAL A 43 9.56 1.30 -16.11
CA VAL A 43 8.50 1.39 -17.12
C VAL A 43 8.20 0.06 -17.79
N ASP A 44 9.21 -0.80 -17.94
CA ASP A 44 9.08 -2.12 -18.56
C ASP A 44 8.21 -3.07 -17.71
N ARG A 45 8.06 -2.77 -16.42
CA ARG A 45 7.34 -3.60 -15.45
C ARG A 45 5.97 -3.04 -15.05
N LEU A 46 5.60 -1.85 -15.51
CA LEU A 46 4.28 -1.26 -15.22
C LEU A 46 3.10 -2.16 -15.60
N PRO A 47 3.10 -2.88 -16.75
CA PRO A 47 2.01 -3.80 -17.05
C PRO A 47 1.87 -4.93 -16.02
N ASP A 48 2.98 -5.47 -15.54
CA ASP A 48 3.01 -6.52 -14.51
C ASP A 48 2.59 -5.95 -13.14
N PHE A 49 3.01 -4.71 -12.82
CA PHE A 49 2.58 -3.98 -11.64
C PHE A 49 1.06 -3.79 -11.60
N PHE A 50 0.45 -3.29 -12.68
CA PHE A 50 -1.01 -3.07 -12.74
C PHE A 50 -1.80 -4.39 -12.67
N ARG A 51 -1.22 -5.50 -13.13
CA ARG A 51 -1.80 -6.84 -12.96
C ARG A 51 -1.85 -7.29 -11.50
N LEU A 52 -1.06 -6.71 -10.60
CA LEU A 52 -1.16 -7.00 -9.15
C LEU A 52 -2.48 -6.49 -8.56
N PHE A 53 -3.01 -5.39 -9.12
CA PHE A 53 -4.24 -4.74 -8.67
C PHE A 53 -5.46 -5.17 -9.49
N SER A 54 -5.23 -5.51 -10.76
CA SER A 54 -6.27 -5.88 -11.73
C SER A 54 -6.79 -7.30 -11.54
N PRO A 55 -8.01 -7.61 -12.03
CA PRO A 55 -8.46 -8.98 -12.12
C PRO A 55 -7.56 -9.82 -13.02
N THR A 56 -7.38 -11.09 -12.67
CA THR A 56 -6.73 -12.03 -13.58
C THR A 56 -7.72 -12.45 -14.67
N THR A 57 -7.20 -12.96 -15.79
CA THR A 57 -8.02 -13.43 -16.93
C THR A 57 -8.98 -14.58 -16.59
N ARG A 58 -8.94 -15.11 -15.37
CA ARG A 58 -9.78 -16.22 -14.90
C ARG A 58 -11.07 -15.77 -14.22
N ILE A 59 -11.20 -14.49 -13.86
CA ILE A 59 -12.35 -13.94 -13.13
C ILE A 59 -12.66 -12.56 -13.69
N GLU A 60 -13.93 -12.29 -13.98
CA GLU A 60 -14.38 -10.90 -14.18
C GLU A 60 -14.25 -10.18 -12.83
N GLY A 61 -13.27 -9.28 -12.72
CA GLY A 61 -13.18 -8.37 -11.58
C GLY A 61 -13.45 -6.93 -11.99
N LEU A 62 -13.27 -6.05 -11.03
CA LEU A 62 -13.50 -4.63 -11.24
C LEU A 62 -12.28 -4.01 -11.93
N PRO A 63 -12.47 -3.15 -12.94
CA PRO A 63 -11.37 -2.45 -13.58
C PRO A 63 -10.65 -1.58 -12.55
N VAL A 64 -9.33 -1.53 -12.68
CA VAL A 64 -8.48 -0.70 -11.84
C VAL A 64 -7.99 0.49 -12.62
N ASP A 65 -7.98 1.63 -11.96
CA ASP A 65 -7.47 2.88 -12.52
C ASP A 65 -5.95 2.95 -12.36
N GLU A 66 -5.23 2.59 -13.42
CA GLU A 66 -3.77 2.50 -13.44
C GLU A 66 -3.07 3.81 -13.00
N PRO A 67 -3.45 5.01 -13.50
CA PRO A 67 -2.89 6.27 -13.01
C PRO A 67 -3.02 6.44 -11.49
N ARG A 68 -4.16 6.06 -10.91
CA ARG A 68 -4.42 6.24 -9.47
C ARG A 68 -3.70 5.22 -8.61
N VAL A 69 -3.52 4.00 -9.11
CA VAL A 69 -2.63 3.01 -8.50
C VAL A 69 -1.18 3.49 -8.50
N LEU A 70 -0.70 4.02 -9.63
CA LEU A 70 0.64 4.58 -9.71
C LEU A 70 0.79 5.79 -8.78
N ALA A 71 -0.21 6.67 -8.72
CA ALA A 71 -0.22 7.80 -7.79
C ALA A 71 -0.08 7.33 -6.34
N PHE A 72 -0.85 6.33 -5.93
CA PHE A 72 -0.72 5.73 -4.60
C PHE A 72 0.69 5.16 -4.35
N ALA A 73 1.25 4.41 -5.31
CA ALA A 73 2.60 3.87 -5.17
C ALA A 73 3.67 4.97 -5.01
N LEU A 74 3.57 6.06 -5.78
CA LEU A 74 4.46 7.22 -5.64
C LEU A 74 4.31 7.91 -4.28
N MET A 75 3.09 8.00 -3.75
CA MET A 75 2.85 8.52 -2.40
C MET A 75 3.45 7.61 -1.33
N HIS A 76 3.36 6.29 -1.50
CA HIS A 76 3.99 5.31 -0.62
C HIS A 76 5.52 5.46 -0.62
N GLU A 77 6.17 5.52 -1.79
CA GLU A 77 7.62 5.75 -1.86
C GLU A 77 8.05 7.10 -1.29
N SER A 78 7.21 8.13 -1.43
CA SER A 78 7.45 9.42 -0.79
C SER A 78 7.44 9.30 0.75
N GLY A 79 6.63 8.38 1.29
CA GLY A 79 6.63 8.03 2.71
C GLY A 79 7.95 7.39 3.16
N HIS A 80 8.50 6.46 2.37
CA HIS A 80 9.83 5.89 2.63
C HIS A 80 10.90 6.98 2.68
N LEU A 81 10.90 7.90 1.71
CA LEU A 81 11.83 9.04 1.70
C LEU A 81 11.65 9.98 2.89
N PHE A 82 10.40 10.28 3.27
CA PHE A 82 10.10 11.12 4.42
C PHE A 82 10.62 10.52 5.73
N HIS A 83 10.47 9.20 5.90
CA HIS A 83 10.91 8.48 7.09
C HIS A 83 12.38 8.01 7.05
N GLN A 84 13.08 8.24 5.92
CA GLN A 84 14.43 7.72 5.67
C GLN A 84 14.51 6.19 5.71
N ASP A 85 13.42 5.54 5.29
CA ASP A 85 13.29 4.10 5.18
C ASP A 85 13.76 3.61 3.81
N ALA A 86 14.22 2.36 3.74
CA ALA A 86 14.55 1.72 2.48
C ALA A 86 13.25 1.25 1.79
N GLY A 87 12.94 1.82 0.62
CA GLY A 87 11.78 1.44 -0.19
C GLY A 87 12.03 0.24 -1.12
N SER A 88 12.71 -0.81 -0.62
CA SER A 88 12.91 -2.04 -1.38
C SER A 88 13.18 -3.25 -0.46
N PHE A 89 13.04 -4.46 -1.03
CA PHE A 89 13.19 -5.82 -0.47
C PHE A 89 14.27 -6.10 0.60
N ASP A 90 15.16 -5.15 0.88
CA ASP A 90 16.12 -5.21 1.99
C ASP A 90 15.49 -4.88 3.35
N SER A 91 14.17 -4.66 3.41
CA SER A 91 13.45 -4.57 4.68
C SER A 91 13.41 -5.95 5.35
N THR A 92 14.32 -6.15 6.30
CA THR A 92 14.39 -7.33 7.19
C THR A 92 13.15 -7.53 8.09
N HIS A 93 12.11 -6.72 7.90
CA HIS A 93 10.95 -6.62 8.77
C HIS A 93 9.67 -6.78 7.95
N PRO A 94 9.25 -8.02 7.62
CA PRO A 94 7.91 -8.24 7.08
C PRO A 94 6.85 -7.78 8.10
N LEU A 95 5.72 -7.27 7.60
CA LEU A 95 4.61 -6.81 8.43
C LEU A 95 4.03 -8.01 9.19
N ALA A 96 4.15 -7.98 10.52
CA ALA A 96 3.59 -8.98 11.41
C ALA A 96 2.19 -8.57 11.87
N LEU A 97 1.37 -9.56 12.21
CA LEU A 97 0.01 -9.36 12.74
C LEU A 97 -0.02 -8.40 13.95
N GLN A 98 0.99 -8.46 14.80
CA GLN A 98 1.14 -7.60 15.97
C GLN A 98 1.37 -6.12 15.64
N ASP A 99 1.89 -5.81 14.44
CA ASP A 99 2.09 -4.42 13.98
C ASP A 99 0.75 -3.73 13.68
N MET A 100 -0.34 -4.50 13.59
CA MET A 100 -1.69 -4.01 13.30
C MET A 100 -2.49 -3.68 14.57
N VAL A 101 -2.02 -4.11 15.74
CA VAL A 101 -2.73 -3.95 17.02
C VAL A 101 -2.33 -2.59 17.64
N ALA A 102 -2.68 -1.48 16.99
CA ALA A 102 -2.73 -0.12 17.60
C ALA A 102 -3.01 1.02 16.60
N VAL A 103 -3.61 0.80 15.42
CA VAL A 103 -3.73 1.88 14.43
C VAL A 103 -5.00 2.72 14.65
N GLU A 104 -5.03 3.46 15.76
CA GLU A 104 -5.76 4.73 15.89
C GLU A 104 -4.80 5.89 15.58
N LEU A 105 -4.16 5.86 14.40
CA LEU A 105 -3.12 6.84 14.05
C LEU A 105 -3.65 7.86 13.04
N THR A 106 -3.50 9.13 13.40
CA THR A 106 -3.81 10.28 12.57
C THR A 106 -2.60 10.69 11.71
N LEU A 107 -2.81 11.51 10.68
CA LEU A 107 -1.72 12.12 9.92
C LEU A 107 -0.79 12.97 10.82
N GLU A 108 -1.33 13.56 11.89
CA GLU A 108 -0.54 14.31 12.87
C GLU A 108 0.41 13.40 13.65
N ASP A 109 -0.01 12.15 13.95
CA ASP A 109 0.87 11.15 14.57
C ASP A 109 2.05 10.78 13.66
N VAL A 110 1.79 10.65 12.35
CA VAL A 110 2.83 10.40 11.33
C VAL A 110 3.80 11.58 11.26
N LYS A 111 3.29 12.81 11.11
CA LYS A 111 4.11 14.03 11.02
C LYS A 111 4.90 14.28 12.32
N ALA A 112 4.37 13.90 13.48
CA ALA A 112 5.03 14.02 14.77
C ALA A 112 6.02 12.88 15.09
N GLY A 113 6.22 11.93 14.17
CA GLY A 113 7.15 10.81 14.35
C GLY A 113 6.70 9.77 15.38
N ARG A 114 5.44 9.79 15.81
CA ARG A 114 4.90 8.81 16.77
C ARG A 114 4.77 7.40 16.19
N THR A 115 4.92 7.28 14.87
CA THR A 115 4.89 6.01 14.12
C THR A 115 6.27 5.37 13.95
N ALA A 116 7.35 5.94 14.48
CA ALA A 116 8.72 5.45 14.28
C ALA A 116 8.98 4.01 14.75
N HIS A 117 8.13 3.48 15.64
CA HIS A 117 8.21 2.10 16.12
C HIS A 117 7.49 1.08 15.23
N LEU A 118 6.67 1.55 14.27
CA LEU A 118 5.93 0.68 13.36
C LEU A 118 6.83 0.10 12.28
N ASN A 119 6.32 -0.92 11.60
CA ASN A 119 6.91 -1.43 10.37
C ASN A 119 7.13 -0.30 9.31
N PRO A 120 8.28 -0.25 8.61
CA PRO A 120 8.54 0.77 7.58
C PRO A 120 7.49 0.84 6.48
N GLU A 121 6.99 -0.31 6.01
CA GLU A 121 5.95 -0.36 4.98
C GLU A 121 4.62 0.23 5.48
N LEU A 122 4.27 -0.06 6.74
CA LEU A 122 3.07 0.51 7.37
C LEU A 122 3.20 2.02 7.57
N ARG A 123 4.39 2.52 7.93
CA ARG A 123 4.62 3.97 8.03
C ARG A 123 4.40 4.67 6.69
N ALA A 124 4.99 4.12 5.61
CA ALA A 124 4.85 4.67 4.28
C ALA A 124 3.39 4.62 3.77
N ASP A 125 2.66 3.55 4.09
CA ASP A 125 1.21 3.45 3.85
C ASP A 125 0.40 4.51 4.61
N LEU A 126 0.66 4.69 5.90
CA LEU A 126 -0.02 5.68 6.74
C LEU A 126 0.31 7.11 6.31
N PHE A 127 1.54 7.35 5.84
CA PHE A 127 1.94 8.61 5.24
C PHE A 127 1.07 8.92 4.01
N ALA A 128 0.99 7.99 3.06
CA ALA A 128 0.16 8.15 1.86
C ALA A 128 -1.33 8.35 2.22
N LEU A 129 -1.85 7.51 3.10
CA LEU A 129 -3.24 7.58 3.55
C LEU A 129 -3.56 8.92 4.24
N GLY A 130 -2.62 9.46 5.00
CA GLY A 130 -2.80 10.75 5.66
C GLY A 130 -3.07 11.89 4.67
N TYR A 131 -2.32 11.96 3.56
CA TYR A 131 -2.57 12.96 2.51
C TYR A 131 -3.90 12.75 1.79
N ILE A 132 -4.30 11.49 1.56
CA ILE A 132 -5.60 11.15 1.00
C ILE A 132 -6.72 11.64 1.94
N ASN A 133 -6.61 11.35 3.24
CA ASN A 133 -7.60 11.76 4.24
C ASN A 133 -7.66 13.29 4.42
N GLU A 134 -6.51 13.98 4.36
CA GLU A 134 -6.45 15.44 4.37
C GLU A 134 -7.21 16.02 3.17
N ALA A 135 -6.97 15.50 1.97
CA ALA A 135 -7.68 15.89 0.76
C ALA A 135 -9.19 15.59 0.81
N LEU A 136 -9.59 14.46 1.42
CA LEU A 136 -11.00 14.11 1.61
C LEU A 136 -11.72 14.99 2.65
N SER A 137 -10.97 15.55 3.61
CA SER A 137 -11.50 16.42 4.67
C SER A 137 -11.63 17.87 4.20
N ASP A 138 -10.81 18.28 3.24
CA ASP A 138 -10.83 19.60 2.62
C ASP A 138 -11.85 19.65 1.47
N GLY A 139 -13.11 19.92 1.81
CA GLY A 139 -14.19 20.07 0.83
C GLY A 139 -14.14 21.36 0.00
N SER A 140 -13.11 22.20 0.16
CA SER A 140 -12.99 23.47 -0.59
C SER A 140 -12.36 23.31 -1.98
N ASP A 141 -11.54 22.27 -2.17
CA ASP A 141 -10.95 21.89 -3.45
C ASP A 141 -11.59 20.59 -3.97
N THR A 142 -12.66 20.75 -4.74
CA THR A 142 -13.46 19.63 -5.26
C THR A 142 -12.63 18.69 -6.14
N ASP A 143 -11.68 19.21 -6.92
CA ASP A 143 -10.86 18.40 -7.81
C ASP A 143 -9.89 17.53 -7.01
N ARG A 144 -9.21 18.12 -6.03
CA ARG A 144 -8.36 17.38 -5.08
C ARG A 144 -9.16 16.34 -4.29
N TRP A 145 -10.37 16.70 -3.85
CA TRP A 145 -11.26 15.79 -3.14
C TRP A 145 -11.66 14.60 -4.01
N MET A 146 -12.06 14.83 -5.27
CA MET A 146 -12.43 13.78 -6.21
C MET A 146 -11.28 12.83 -6.49
N GLU A 147 -10.06 13.36 -6.72
CA GLU A 147 -8.89 12.51 -6.95
C GLU A 147 -8.54 11.66 -5.72
N ALA A 148 -8.58 12.24 -4.53
CA ALA A 148 -8.37 11.49 -3.30
C ALA A 148 -9.45 10.39 -3.12
N LYS A 149 -10.70 10.70 -3.46
CA LYS A 149 -11.80 9.71 -3.41
C LYS A 149 -11.60 8.58 -4.41
N SER A 150 -11.14 8.89 -5.61
CA SER A 150 -10.85 7.88 -6.63
C SER A 150 -9.66 7.00 -6.24
N ILE A 151 -8.58 7.59 -5.69
CA ILE A 151 -7.45 6.82 -5.13
C ILE A 151 -7.93 5.92 -3.99
N GLN A 152 -8.71 6.44 -3.04
CA GLN A 152 -9.31 5.63 -1.96
C GLN A 152 -10.14 4.46 -2.52
N GLY A 153 -10.93 4.69 -3.56
CA GLY A 153 -11.71 3.65 -4.24
C GLY A 153 -10.85 2.51 -4.80
N THR A 154 -9.61 2.78 -5.22
CA THR A 154 -8.69 1.74 -5.70
C THR A 154 -8.38 0.70 -4.62
N PHE A 155 -8.37 1.06 -3.33
CA PHE A 155 -8.11 0.11 -2.24
C PHE A 155 -9.20 -0.94 -2.13
N SER A 156 -10.48 -0.52 -2.19
CA SER A 156 -11.61 -1.44 -2.14
C SER A 156 -11.66 -2.34 -3.37
N THR A 157 -11.48 -1.77 -4.56
CA THR A 157 -11.42 -2.52 -5.83
C THR A 157 -10.29 -3.56 -5.81
N THR A 158 -9.10 -3.15 -5.38
CA THR A 158 -7.92 -4.03 -5.29
C THR A 158 -8.14 -5.15 -4.27
N THR A 159 -8.66 -4.81 -3.10
CA THR A 159 -8.98 -5.79 -2.05
C THR A 159 -9.99 -6.83 -2.56
N PHE A 160 -11.02 -6.39 -3.28
CA PHE A 160 -12.01 -7.27 -3.91
C PHE A 160 -11.36 -8.19 -4.94
N ASN A 161 -10.57 -7.63 -5.87
CA ASN A 161 -9.92 -8.40 -6.93
C ASN A 161 -8.96 -9.45 -6.37
N ILE A 162 -8.13 -9.09 -5.38
CA ILE A 162 -7.16 -10.02 -4.77
C ILE A 162 -7.89 -11.09 -3.96
N THR A 163 -8.92 -10.73 -3.18
CA THR A 163 -9.71 -11.70 -2.41
C THR A 163 -10.43 -12.68 -3.34
N GLY A 164 -11.07 -12.19 -4.40
CA GLY A 164 -11.75 -13.01 -5.40
C GLY A 164 -10.80 -14.01 -6.06
N LEU A 165 -9.58 -13.55 -6.40
CA LEU A 165 -8.55 -14.43 -6.92
C LEU A 165 -8.17 -15.53 -5.93
N ARG A 166 -7.91 -15.16 -4.67
CA ARG A 166 -7.54 -16.12 -3.62
C ARG A 166 -8.59 -17.21 -3.44
N VAL A 167 -9.87 -16.84 -3.48
CA VAL A 167 -11.00 -17.78 -3.35
C VAL A 167 -11.05 -18.76 -4.53
N VAL A 168 -10.86 -18.28 -5.77
CA VAL A 168 -10.93 -19.11 -6.98
C VAL A 168 -9.67 -19.96 -7.17
N GLU A 169 -8.48 -19.39 -7.00
CA GLU A 169 -7.21 -20.13 -7.11
C GLU A 169 -7.06 -21.12 -5.95
N GLY A 170 -7.59 -20.81 -4.77
CA GLY A 170 -7.65 -21.71 -3.63
C GLY A 170 -8.82 -22.69 -3.64
N PHE A 171 -9.67 -22.68 -4.68
CA PHE A 171 -10.83 -23.56 -4.78
C PHE A 171 -10.38 -25.02 -4.96
N GLY A 172 -10.65 -25.86 -3.95
CA GLY A 172 -10.18 -27.25 -3.89
C GLY A 172 -8.87 -27.46 -3.12
N GLU A 173 -8.11 -26.38 -2.85
CA GLU A 173 -6.91 -26.41 -1.99
C GLU A 173 -7.23 -26.07 -0.51
N GLN A 174 -8.50 -26.03 -0.13
CA GLN A 174 -8.94 -25.65 1.22
C GLN A 174 -8.36 -26.53 2.35
N GLY A 175 -7.74 -27.68 2.01
CA GLY A 175 -7.00 -28.55 2.95
C GLY A 175 -5.47 -28.48 2.85
N LEU A 176 -4.88 -27.72 1.92
CA LEU A 176 -3.43 -27.55 1.78
C LEU A 176 -3.07 -26.11 2.11
N ALA A 177 -3.01 -25.82 3.41
CA ALA A 177 -2.59 -24.54 3.95
C ALA A 177 -1.12 -24.24 3.61
N ARG A 178 -0.88 -23.71 2.41
CA ARG A 178 0.42 -23.22 1.99
C ARG A 178 0.42 -21.70 2.05
N ARG A 179 1.38 -21.14 2.81
CA ARG A 179 1.72 -19.71 2.84
C ARG A 179 1.96 -19.12 1.43
N ALA A 180 2.27 -19.97 0.45
CA ALA A 180 2.39 -19.61 -0.97
C ALA A 180 1.09 -19.07 -1.59
N ARG A 181 -0.08 -19.20 -0.92
CA ARG A 181 -1.35 -18.60 -1.38
C ARG A 181 -1.44 -17.09 -1.15
N PHE A 182 -0.63 -16.54 -0.24
CA PHE A 182 -0.60 -15.11 0.03
C PHE A 182 0.46 -14.46 -0.87
N ARG A 183 0.11 -13.33 -1.47
CA ARG A 183 0.99 -12.55 -2.35
C ARG A 183 2.06 -11.78 -1.57
N ASP A 184 2.75 -12.45 -0.66
CA ASP A 184 3.70 -11.86 0.29
C ASP A 184 5.05 -11.48 -0.35
N GLY A 185 5.39 -12.02 -1.53
CA GLY A 185 6.67 -11.76 -2.23
C GLY A 185 6.54 -11.43 -3.72
N SER A 186 5.35 -11.08 -4.20
CA SER A 186 5.09 -10.83 -5.63
C SER A 186 5.30 -9.37 -6.08
N TYR A 187 5.81 -8.52 -5.20
CA TYR A 187 5.95 -7.06 -5.38
C TYR A 187 7.25 -6.55 -4.73
N SER A 188 7.75 -5.36 -5.10
CA SER A 188 8.97 -4.76 -4.53
C SER A 188 8.94 -4.62 -3.01
N HIS A 189 7.75 -4.69 -2.42
CA HIS A 189 7.52 -4.58 -0.99
C HIS A 189 6.77 -5.82 -0.47
N PRO A 190 7.14 -6.32 0.72
CA PRO A 190 6.53 -7.51 1.29
C PRO A 190 5.07 -7.25 1.71
N ASN A 191 4.30 -8.34 1.83
CA ASN A 191 2.95 -8.33 2.43
C ASN A 191 1.93 -7.43 1.72
N PHE A 192 2.08 -7.25 0.41
CA PHE A 192 1.21 -6.40 -0.41
C PHE A 192 -0.28 -6.63 -0.15
N GLU A 193 -0.74 -7.89 -0.17
CA GLU A 193 -2.14 -8.23 0.05
C GLU A 193 -2.63 -7.84 1.47
N LEU A 194 -1.83 -8.09 2.49
CA LEU A 194 -2.14 -7.64 3.85
C LEU A 194 -2.29 -6.11 3.90
N ARG A 195 -1.33 -5.39 3.31
CA ARG A 195 -1.31 -3.93 3.29
C ARG A 195 -2.53 -3.35 2.59
N MET A 196 -2.98 -3.96 1.49
CA MET A 196 -4.22 -3.54 0.82
C MET A 196 -5.45 -3.72 1.71
N HIS A 197 -5.55 -4.84 2.45
CA HIS A 197 -6.63 -5.03 3.43
C HIS A 197 -6.57 -3.98 4.55
N VAL A 198 -5.37 -3.66 5.06
CA VAL A 198 -5.16 -2.62 6.09
C VAL A 198 -5.61 -1.25 5.57
N LEU A 199 -5.13 -0.85 4.39
CA LEU A 199 -5.48 0.42 3.76
C LEU A 199 -6.98 0.55 3.48
N ASN A 200 -7.62 -0.52 3.01
CA ASN A 200 -9.06 -0.54 2.81
C ASN A 200 -9.82 -0.32 4.13
N TYR A 201 -9.42 -1.00 5.22
CA TYR A 201 -10.02 -0.81 6.55
C TYR A 201 -9.81 0.60 7.09
N LEU A 202 -8.58 1.14 7.02
CA LEU A 202 -8.26 2.45 7.58
C LEU A 202 -8.85 3.61 6.77
N SER A 203 -8.96 3.45 5.45
CA SER A 203 -9.50 4.49 4.57
C SER A 203 -11.04 4.54 4.57
N ASN A 204 -11.70 3.40 4.75
CA ASN A 204 -13.15 3.30 4.78
C ASN A 204 -13.60 2.34 5.89
N PRO A 205 -13.51 2.78 7.17
CA PRO A 205 -13.85 1.92 8.29
C PRO A 205 -15.33 1.54 8.25
N GLY A 206 -15.60 0.24 8.35
CA GLY A 206 -16.94 -0.32 8.31
C GLY A 206 -16.92 -1.83 8.50
N THR A 207 -18.06 -2.41 8.84
CA THR A 207 -18.19 -3.83 9.18
C THR A 207 -17.64 -4.74 8.10
N GLN A 208 -17.87 -4.43 6.82
CA GLN A 208 -17.38 -5.23 5.70
C GLN A 208 -15.85 -5.22 5.58
N ALA A 209 -15.21 -4.06 5.73
CA ALA A 209 -13.75 -3.96 5.62
C ALA A 209 -13.06 -4.65 6.80
N GLU A 210 -13.65 -4.55 8.00
CA GLU A 210 -13.21 -5.25 9.21
C GLU A 210 -13.37 -6.78 9.07
N GLU A 211 -14.49 -7.26 8.56
CA GLU A 211 -14.73 -8.68 8.30
C GLU A 211 -13.74 -9.26 7.27
N LEU A 212 -13.48 -8.53 6.18
CA LEU A 212 -12.50 -8.94 5.17
C LEU A 212 -11.09 -9.04 5.76
N LEU A 213 -10.67 -8.02 6.52
CA LEU A 213 -9.36 -8.02 7.15
C LEU A 213 -9.26 -9.12 8.20
N SER A 214 -10.21 -9.23 9.12
CA SER A 214 -10.19 -10.26 10.17
C SER A 214 -10.19 -11.69 9.59
N THR A 215 -10.97 -11.94 8.54
CA THR A 215 -10.96 -13.21 7.81
C THR A 215 -9.58 -13.49 7.21
N PHE A 216 -8.99 -12.50 6.54
CA PHE A 216 -7.64 -12.61 5.99
C PHE A 216 -6.60 -12.98 7.06
N LEU A 217 -6.61 -12.27 8.20
CA LEU A 217 -5.68 -12.54 9.30
C LEU A 217 -5.87 -13.93 9.89
N LYS A 218 -7.13 -14.37 10.05
CA LYS A 218 -7.45 -15.72 10.52
C LYS A 218 -6.91 -16.78 9.57
N GLU A 219 -7.17 -16.66 8.27
CA GLU A 219 -6.66 -17.57 7.24
C GLU A 219 -5.12 -17.62 7.22
N ARG A 220 -4.47 -16.46 7.35
CA ARG A 220 -3.01 -16.34 7.34
C ARG A 220 -2.34 -16.91 8.57
N SER A 221 -3.00 -16.82 9.73
CA SER A 221 -2.52 -17.35 11.01
C SER A 221 -2.78 -18.84 11.22
N ALA A 222 -3.63 -19.45 10.38
CA ALA A 222 -3.98 -20.85 10.50
C ALA A 222 -2.73 -21.74 10.33
N PRO A 223 -2.49 -22.70 11.26
CA PRO A 223 -1.44 -23.69 11.07
C PRO A 223 -1.70 -24.51 9.80
N PRO A 224 -0.66 -25.09 9.18
CA PRO A 224 -0.87 -25.98 8.07
C PRO A 224 -1.81 -27.12 8.50
N SER A 225 -2.91 -27.32 7.79
CA SER A 225 -3.84 -28.41 8.05
C SER A 225 -3.17 -29.74 7.71
N GLY A 226 -2.60 -30.40 8.73
CA GLY A 226 -2.02 -31.74 8.64
C GLY A 226 -0.65 -31.88 9.30
N GLU A 227 -0.60 -31.76 10.64
CA GLU A 227 0.32 -32.54 11.49
C GLU A 227 -0.50 -33.51 12.34
#